data_AF-A0A950BM86-F1
#
_entry.id   AF-A0A950BM86-F1
#
_cell.length_a   1.000
_cell.length_b   1.000
_cell.length_c   1.000
_cell.angle_alpha   90.00
_cell.angle_beta   90.00
_cell.angle_gamma   90.00
#
_symmetry.space_group_name_H-M   'P 1'
#
loop_
_entity.id
_entity.type
_entity.pdbx_description
1 polymer ?
#
loop_
_entity_poly.entity_id
_entity_poly.type
_entity_poly.pdbx_seq_one_letter_code
_entity_poly.pdbx_strand_id
1 'polypeptide(L)'
;MTKSTLKEPSRLCRAGLIGILSAAFFALGLGDEPFVDEYAYITQSYQPDLLFAGRADDASWLDVLSYDLVPLPKYLINLAFRASGTPRPSRRDALAWYEDTSYRWGSRTDLFIARLPSVMLGALGCMAVFSLGTLFQDASAGIIAAFLMAANPLYRLHAHRAMSEA
;
A
#
# COMPACT_ATOMS: atom_id res chain seq x y z
N MET A 1 22.38 -15.02 43.60
CA MET A 1 21.61 -14.02 42.82
C MET A 1 22.04 -14.10 41.36
N THR A 2 21.45 -15.02 40.60
CA THR A 2 21.62 -15.11 39.15
C THR A 2 20.78 -14.01 38.51
N LYS A 3 21.43 -12.94 38.04
CA LYS A 3 20.77 -11.97 37.17
C LYS A 3 20.36 -12.71 35.89
N SER A 4 19.06 -12.99 35.78
CA SER A 4 18.44 -13.42 34.52
C SER A 4 18.73 -12.35 33.47
N THR A 5 19.74 -12.58 32.64
CA THR A 5 19.99 -11.79 31.44
C THR A 5 18.84 -12.06 30.49
N LEU A 6 17.84 -11.18 30.49
CA LEU A 6 16.82 -11.15 29.46
C LEU A 6 17.55 -11.09 28.11
N LYS A 7 17.37 -12.14 27.30
CA LYS A 7 17.98 -12.24 25.98
C LYS A 7 17.45 -11.08 25.15
N GLU A 8 18.33 -10.17 24.72
CA GLU A 8 17.89 -9.03 23.94
C GLU A 8 17.13 -9.49 22.69
N PRO A 9 15.99 -8.86 22.36
CA PRO A 9 15.23 -9.23 21.19
C PRO A 9 16.08 -9.04 19.94
N SER A 10 16.06 -10.05 19.08
CA SER A 10 16.84 -10.05 17.83
C SER A 10 16.47 -8.87 16.94
N ARG A 11 17.39 -8.48 16.04
CA ARG A 11 17.13 -7.41 15.05
C ARG A 11 15.86 -7.68 14.23
N LEU A 12 15.62 -8.94 13.87
CA LEU A 12 14.40 -9.37 13.17
C LEU A 12 13.14 -9.13 14.00
N CYS A 13 13.17 -9.46 15.30
CA CYS A 13 12.03 -9.19 16.19
C CYS A 13 11.75 -7.68 16.30
N ARG A 14 12.79 -6.85 16.38
CA ARG A 14 12.63 -5.38 16.44
C ARG A 14 12.09 -4.83 15.13
N ALA A 15 12.63 -5.27 13.98
CA ALA A 15 12.12 -4.87 12.67
C ALA A 15 10.65 -5.28 12.49
N GLY A 16 10.29 -6.51 12.88
CA GLY A 16 8.91 -6.98 12.84
C GLY A 16 7.98 -6.13 13.73
N LEU A 17 8.44 -5.78 14.94
CA LEU A 17 7.69 -4.88 15.82
C LEU A 17 7.49 -3.49 15.20
N ILE A 18 8.54 -2.91 14.59
CA ILE A 18 8.43 -1.64 13.85
C ILE A 18 7.40 -1.76 12.73
N GLY A 19 7.46 -2.81 11.92
CA GLY A 19 6.49 -3.05 10.86
C GLY A 19 5.05 -3.10 11.37
N ILE A 20 4.80 -3.86 12.44
CA ILE A 20 3.46 -3.97 13.05
C ILE A 20 2.98 -2.62 13.59
N LEU A 21 3.83 -1.89 14.32
CA LEU A 21 3.47 -0.61 14.90
C LEU A 21 3.21 0.45 13.81
N SER A 22 4.06 0.50 12.78
CA SER A 22 3.87 1.39 11.64
C SER A 22 2.60 1.06 10.86
N ALA A 23 2.35 -0.23 10.56
CA ALA A 23 1.14 -0.65 9.88
C ALA A 23 -0.11 -0.27 10.69
N ALA A 24 -0.12 -0.51 12.01
CA ALA A 24 -1.22 -0.10 12.89
C ALA A 24 -1.41 1.43 12.88
N PHE A 25 -0.32 2.19 12.89
CA PHE A 25 -0.37 3.65 12.86
C PHE A 25 -0.93 4.21 11.54
N PHE A 26 -0.50 3.66 10.40
CA PHE A 26 -1.04 4.04 9.09
C PHE A 26 -2.48 3.58 8.92
N ALA A 27 -2.86 2.42 9.48
CA ALA A 27 -4.23 1.90 9.43
C ALA A 27 -5.25 2.85 10.07
N LEU A 28 -4.84 3.72 11.01
CA LEU A 28 -5.70 4.75 11.59
C LEU A 28 -6.23 5.76 10.55
N GLY A 29 -5.50 5.98 9.46
CA GLY A 29 -5.89 6.89 8.37
C GLY A 29 -6.79 6.24 7.30
N LEU A 30 -7.03 4.93 7.39
CA LEU A 30 -7.83 4.24 6.38
C LEU A 30 -9.26 4.76 6.25
N GLY A 31 -9.77 5.45 7.28
CA GLY A 31 -11.12 6.03 7.29
C GLY A 31 -11.22 7.41 6.65
N ASP A 32 -10.09 8.03 6.28
CA ASP A 32 -10.03 9.40 5.77
C ASP A 32 -10.75 9.54 4.42
N GLU A 33 -11.27 10.75 4.18
CA GLU A 33 -11.89 11.13 2.90
C GLU A 33 -10.97 10.82 1.72
N PRO A 34 -11.48 10.23 0.62
CA PRO A 34 -10.64 9.76 -0.47
C PRO A 34 -9.95 10.90 -1.23
N PHE A 35 -8.70 10.64 -1.61
CA PHE A 35 -8.01 11.45 -2.59
C PHE A 35 -8.51 11.10 -4.00
N VAL A 36 -8.51 12.06 -4.92
CA VAL A 36 -9.08 11.90 -6.26
C VAL A 36 -8.42 10.73 -7.02
N ASP A 37 -7.09 10.63 -6.93
CA ASP A 37 -6.30 9.63 -7.64
C ASP A 37 -6.49 8.20 -7.13
N GLU A 38 -6.97 8.02 -5.89
CA GLU A 38 -7.25 6.68 -5.36
C GLU A 38 -8.27 5.96 -6.25
N TYR A 39 -9.28 6.68 -6.73
CA TYR A 39 -10.28 6.09 -7.62
C TYR A 39 -9.78 5.91 -9.05
N ALA A 40 -8.76 6.64 -9.50
CA ALA A 40 -8.09 6.35 -10.76
C ALA A 40 -7.43 4.96 -10.70
N TYR A 41 -6.65 4.71 -9.65
CA TYR A 41 -5.98 3.43 -9.41
C TYR A 41 -6.95 2.29 -9.14
N ILE A 42 -7.96 2.53 -8.31
CA ILE A 42 -8.99 1.52 -8.00
C ILE A 42 -9.69 1.14 -9.29
N THR A 43 -10.28 2.08 -10.03
CA THR A 43 -11.09 1.76 -11.23
C THR A 43 -10.27 1.11 -12.34
N GLN A 44 -8.97 1.35 -12.43
CA GLN A 44 -8.07 0.69 -13.39
C GLN A 44 -7.48 -0.64 -12.89
N SER A 45 -7.75 -1.05 -11.64
CA SER A 45 -7.27 -2.31 -11.07
C SER A 45 -7.87 -3.57 -11.71
N TYR A 46 -8.67 -3.46 -12.77
CA TYR A 46 -9.15 -4.61 -13.55
C TYR A 46 -8.10 -5.17 -14.52
N GLN A 47 -7.18 -4.33 -15.00
CA GLN A 47 -6.17 -4.72 -16.01
C GLN A 47 -5.31 -5.94 -15.66
N PRO A 48 -4.89 -6.14 -14.40
CA PRO A 48 -4.14 -7.34 -14.00
C PRO A 48 -4.91 -8.64 -14.32
N ASP A 49 -6.23 -8.60 -14.49
CA ASP A 49 -7.02 -9.76 -14.90
C ASP A 49 -6.62 -10.29 -16.29
N LEU A 50 -6.12 -9.44 -17.19
CA LEU A 50 -5.57 -9.88 -18.48
C LEU A 50 -4.34 -10.76 -18.27
N LEU A 51 -3.41 -10.30 -17.42
CA LEU A 51 -2.20 -11.03 -17.07
C LEU A 51 -2.54 -12.35 -16.37
N PHE A 52 -3.42 -12.33 -15.37
CA PHE A 52 -3.82 -13.54 -14.64
C PHE A 52 -4.62 -14.52 -15.49
N ALA A 53 -5.26 -14.07 -16.57
CA ALA A 53 -5.91 -14.92 -17.55
C ALA A 53 -4.94 -15.47 -18.63
N GLY A 54 -3.63 -15.18 -18.54
CA GLY A 54 -2.64 -15.60 -19.52
C GLY A 54 -2.71 -14.84 -20.84
N ARG A 55 -3.38 -13.69 -20.88
CA ARG A 55 -3.58 -12.86 -22.08
C ARG A 55 -2.52 -11.75 -22.17
N ALA A 56 -1.25 -12.14 -22.24
CA ALA A 56 -0.13 -11.20 -22.31
C ALA A 56 -0.05 -10.44 -23.65
N ASP A 57 -0.52 -11.04 -24.74
CA ASP A 57 -0.48 -10.46 -26.10
C ASP A 57 -1.82 -9.79 -26.51
N ASP A 58 -2.70 -9.49 -25.56
CA ASP A 58 -4.01 -8.89 -25.83
C ASP A 58 -3.88 -7.43 -26.28
N ALA A 59 -4.59 -7.03 -27.34
CA ALA A 59 -4.54 -5.66 -27.87
C ALA A 59 -4.98 -4.60 -26.84
N SER A 60 -5.73 -4.98 -25.81
CA SER A 60 -6.11 -4.08 -24.71
C SER A 60 -4.93 -3.56 -23.89
N TRP A 61 -3.75 -4.18 -23.96
CA TRP A 61 -2.52 -3.61 -23.39
C TRP A 61 -2.09 -2.29 -24.07
N LEU A 62 -2.58 -2.04 -25.30
CA LEU A 62 -2.36 -0.80 -26.03
C LEU A 62 -3.45 0.27 -25.78
N ASP A 63 -4.46 -0.02 -24.96
CA ASP A 63 -5.44 0.98 -24.51
C ASP A 63 -4.75 1.98 -23.56
N VAL A 64 -5.12 3.27 -23.64
CA VAL A 64 -4.58 4.33 -22.78
C VAL A 64 -4.68 3.98 -21.30
N LEU A 65 -5.76 3.32 -20.91
CA LEU A 65 -5.97 2.89 -19.53
C LEU A 65 -4.81 1.98 -19.06
N SER A 66 -4.28 1.13 -19.94
CA SER A 66 -3.26 0.15 -19.60
C SER A 66 -1.93 0.78 -19.22
N TYR A 67 -1.54 1.89 -19.85
CA TYR A 67 -0.26 2.56 -19.63
C TYR A 67 -0.34 3.94 -18.95
N ASP A 68 -1.54 4.46 -18.67
CA ASP A 68 -1.71 5.76 -18.00
C ASP A 68 -1.10 5.78 -16.58
N LEU A 69 -1.46 4.79 -15.76
CA LEU A 69 -0.96 4.66 -14.39
C LEU A 69 0.08 3.55 -14.27
N VAL A 70 1.03 3.73 -13.35
CA VAL A 70 2.05 2.71 -13.07
C VAL A 70 1.39 1.40 -12.62
N PRO A 71 1.93 0.23 -13.03
CA PRO A 71 1.22 -1.03 -12.88
C PRO A 71 1.15 -1.52 -11.43
N LEU A 72 2.22 -1.37 -10.64
CA LEU A 72 2.34 -2.05 -9.35
C LEU A 72 1.16 -1.77 -8.38
N PRO A 73 0.72 -0.52 -8.15
CA PRO A 73 -0.43 -0.27 -7.28
C PRO A 73 -1.72 -0.92 -7.79
N LYS A 74 -2.00 -0.84 -9.11
CA LYS A 74 -3.17 -1.49 -9.75
C LYS A 74 -3.19 -2.99 -9.47
N TYR A 75 -2.02 -3.62 -9.54
CA TYR A 75 -1.85 -5.07 -9.37
C TYR A 75 -2.06 -5.47 -7.92
N LEU A 76 -1.51 -4.69 -6.98
CA LEU A 76 -1.69 -4.93 -5.56
C LEU A 76 -3.14 -4.71 -5.10
N ILE A 77 -3.83 -3.69 -5.62
CA ILE A 77 -5.26 -3.46 -5.36
C ILE A 77 -6.09 -4.65 -5.90
N ASN A 78 -5.81 -5.10 -7.12
CA ASN A 78 -6.48 -6.28 -7.69
C ASN A 78 -6.27 -7.53 -6.83
N LEU A 79 -5.05 -7.77 -6.36
CA LEU A 79 -4.74 -8.88 -5.46
C LEU A 79 -5.49 -8.77 -4.13
N ALA A 80 -5.59 -7.56 -3.56
CA ALA A 80 -6.37 -7.32 -2.34
C ALA A 80 -7.85 -7.65 -2.55
N PHE A 81 -8.44 -7.22 -3.68
CA PHE A 81 -9.82 -7.56 -4.02
C PHE A 81 -10.04 -9.06 -4.24
N ARG A 82 -9.09 -9.75 -4.89
CA ARG A 82 -9.15 -11.21 -5.04
C ARG A 82 -9.09 -11.91 -3.68
N ALA A 83 -8.20 -11.47 -2.80
CA ALA A 83 -8.03 -12.05 -1.47
C ALA A 83 -9.26 -11.82 -0.57
N SER A 84 -9.95 -10.69 -0.72
CA SER A 84 -11.16 -10.37 0.05
C SER A 84 -12.47 -10.90 -0.58
N GLY A 85 -12.42 -11.37 -1.83
CA GLY A 85 -13.63 -11.71 -2.59
C GLY A 85 -14.41 -10.49 -3.10
N THR A 86 -13.82 -9.29 -3.04
CA THR A 86 -14.41 -8.07 -3.59
C THR A 86 -14.48 -8.16 -5.12
N PRO A 87 -15.63 -7.84 -5.75
CA PRO A 87 -15.70 -7.73 -7.21
C PRO A 87 -14.68 -6.72 -7.72
N ARG A 88 -13.98 -7.02 -8.82
CA ARG A 88 -13.07 -6.02 -9.40
C ARG A 88 -13.86 -5.04 -10.26
N PRO A 89 -13.42 -3.79 -10.39
CA PRO A 89 -13.99 -2.86 -11.36
C PRO A 89 -13.85 -3.39 -12.78
N SER A 90 -14.46 -2.67 -13.71
CA SER A 90 -14.43 -2.94 -15.14
C SER A 90 -13.86 -1.74 -15.91
N ARG A 91 -13.59 -1.94 -17.19
CA ARG A 91 -13.21 -0.85 -18.11
C ARG A 91 -14.22 0.32 -18.08
N ARG A 92 -15.50 0.03 -17.90
CA ARG A 92 -16.55 1.06 -17.81
C ARG A 92 -16.35 1.96 -16.60
N ASP A 93 -15.94 1.42 -15.47
CA ASP A 93 -15.75 2.18 -14.23
C ASP A 93 -14.55 3.12 -14.35
N ALA A 94 -13.49 2.69 -15.04
CA ALA A 94 -12.35 3.56 -15.34
C ALA A 94 -12.75 4.72 -16.26
N LEU A 95 -13.50 4.45 -17.33
CA LEU A 95 -13.98 5.50 -18.23
C LEU A 95 -14.93 6.49 -17.51
N ALA A 96 -15.82 5.99 -16.65
CA ALA A 96 -16.69 6.83 -15.84
C ALA A 96 -15.91 7.79 -14.94
N TRP A 97 -14.75 7.36 -14.42
CA TRP A 97 -13.87 8.24 -13.64
C TRP A 97 -13.17 9.32 -14.49
N TYR A 98 -12.77 9.02 -15.73
CA TYR A 98 -12.22 10.06 -16.62
C TYR A 98 -13.27 11.05 -17.12
N GLU A 99 -14.52 10.60 -17.25
CA GLU A 99 -15.65 11.48 -17.58
C GLU A 99 -16.01 12.40 -16.39
N ASP A 100 -15.89 11.88 -15.17
CA ASP A 100 -16.15 12.61 -13.93
C ASP A 100 -15.22 12.14 -12.80
N THR A 101 -14.20 12.94 -12.47
CA THR A 101 -13.22 12.60 -11.42
C THR A 101 -13.83 12.58 -10.00
N SER A 102 -15.08 13.01 -9.84
CA SER A 102 -15.85 12.84 -8.62
C SER A 102 -16.48 11.45 -8.49
N TYR A 103 -16.48 10.64 -9.57
CA TYR A 103 -16.96 9.26 -9.56
C TYR A 103 -16.25 8.42 -8.49
N ARG A 104 -17.04 7.62 -7.77
CA ARG A 104 -16.60 6.75 -6.67
C ARG A 104 -17.08 5.35 -6.96
N TRP A 105 -16.14 4.43 -7.11
CA TRP A 105 -16.44 3.03 -7.36
C TRP A 105 -16.53 2.23 -6.05
N GLY A 106 -17.53 1.35 -5.96
CA GLY A 106 -17.68 0.45 -4.82
C GLY A 106 -18.14 1.14 -3.54
N SER A 107 -18.01 0.41 -2.44
CA SER A 107 -18.38 0.84 -1.09
C SER A 107 -17.18 1.40 -0.33
N ARG A 108 -17.44 1.99 0.84
CA ARG A 108 -16.37 2.40 1.78
C ARG A 108 -15.45 1.22 2.14
N THR A 109 -16.02 0.01 2.28
CA THR A 109 -15.26 -1.22 2.56
C THR A 109 -14.29 -1.56 1.42
N ASP A 110 -14.69 -1.35 0.18
CA ASP A 110 -13.82 -1.63 -0.97
C ASP A 110 -12.64 -0.64 -1.02
N LEU A 111 -12.88 0.63 -0.68
CA LEU A 111 -11.82 1.62 -0.49
C LEU A 111 -10.85 1.21 0.64
N PHE A 112 -11.37 0.73 1.78
CA PHE A 112 -10.55 0.20 2.87
C PHE A 112 -9.62 -0.91 2.37
N ILE A 113 -10.16 -1.88 1.64
CA ILE A 113 -9.42 -3.02 1.10
C ILE A 113 -8.36 -2.54 0.09
N ALA A 114 -8.70 -1.60 -0.79
CA ALA A 114 -7.78 -1.05 -1.78
C ALA A 114 -6.58 -0.32 -1.16
N ARG A 115 -6.73 0.25 0.04
CA ARG A 115 -5.67 0.94 0.78
C ARG A 115 -4.74 0.02 1.57
N LEU A 116 -5.15 -1.23 1.85
CA LEU A 116 -4.35 -2.17 2.64
C LEU A 116 -2.94 -2.44 2.06
N PRO A 117 -2.76 -2.60 0.74
CA PRO A 117 -1.42 -2.76 0.18
C PRO A 117 -0.49 -1.58 0.48
N SER A 118 -0.99 -0.35 0.40
CA SER A 118 -0.25 0.87 0.73
C SER A 118 0.18 0.89 2.19
N VAL A 119 -0.70 0.46 3.11
CA VAL A 119 -0.35 0.34 4.55
C VAL A 119 0.79 -0.65 4.74
N MET A 120 0.76 -1.79 4.03
CA MET A 120 1.82 -2.78 4.12
C MET A 120 3.13 -2.27 3.53
N LEU A 121 3.11 -1.61 2.37
CA LEU A 121 4.30 -1.03 1.74
C LEU A 121 4.90 0.10 2.58
N GLY A 122 4.06 0.99 3.11
CA GLY A 122 4.48 2.05 4.03
C GLY A 122 5.16 1.48 5.27
N ALA A 123 4.62 0.41 5.86
CA ALA A 123 5.24 -0.28 6.99
C ALA A 123 6.57 -0.95 6.62
N LEU A 124 6.66 -1.57 5.44
CA LEU A 124 7.92 -2.13 4.91
C LEU A 124 8.99 -1.04 4.72
N GLY A 125 8.61 0.16 4.27
CA GLY A 125 9.55 1.28 4.19
C GLY A 125 10.09 1.70 5.56
N CYS A 126 9.26 1.72 6.62
CA CYS A 126 9.75 1.93 7.98
C CYS A 126 10.72 0.83 8.45
N MET A 127 10.44 -0.44 8.13
CA MET A 127 11.35 -1.56 8.43
C MET A 127 12.68 -1.45 7.69
N ALA A 128 12.65 -0.99 6.44
CA ALA A 128 13.86 -0.75 5.64
C ALA A 128 14.70 0.37 6.26
N VAL A 129 14.09 1.50 6.61
CA VAL A 129 14.77 2.63 7.27
C VAL A 129 15.36 2.22 8.63
N PHE A 130 14.64 1.42 9.43
CA PHE A 130 15.18 0.84 10.65
C PHE A 130 16.44 0.02 10.37
N SER A 131 16.35 -0.90 9.39
CA SER A 131 17.44 -1.80 9.03
C SER A 131 18.68 -1.00 8.58
N LEU A 132 18.51 0.02 7.74
CA LEU A 132 19.58 0.93 7.34
C LEU A 132 20.21 1.63 8.54
N GLY A 133 19.41 2.21 9.45
CA GLY A 133 19.93 2.85 10.66
C GLY A 133 20.74 1.89 11.53
N THR A 134 20.32 0.63 11.63
CA THR A 134 21.07 -0.41 12.37
C THR A 134 22.35 -0.88 11.68
N LEU A 135 22.43 -0.74 10.35
CA LEU A 135 23.63 -1.07 9.58
C LEU A 135 24.68 0.05 9.67
N PHE A 136 24.24 1.31 9.65
CA PHE A 136 25.15 2.45 9.69
C PHE A 136 25.59 2.84 11.11
N GLN A 137 24.75 2.63 12.13
CA GLN A 137 25.11 2.88 13.53
C GLN A 137 24.62 1.76 14.45
N ASP A 138 23.41 1.87 14.98
CA ASP A 138 22.87 0.95 15.98
C ASP A 138 21.33 0.88 15.95
N ALA A 139 20.77 0.06 16.84
CA ALA A 139 19.32 -0.14 16.91
C ALA A 139 18.55 1.12 17.35
N SER A 140 19.15 1.98 18.17
CA SER A 140 18.52 3.22 18.63
C SER A 140 18.40 4.21 17.46
N ALA A 141 19.46 4.37 16.68
CA ALA A 141 19.45 5.17 15.46
C ALA A 141 18.39 4.67 14.46
N GLY A 142 18.30 3.34 14.26
CA GLY A 142 17.26 2.72 13.43
C GLY A 142 15.85 2.99 13.94
N ILE A 143 15.60 2.86 15.25
CA ILE A 143 14.29 3.13 15.85
C ILE A 143 13.89 4.59 15.65
N ILE A 144 14.80 5.52 15.92
CA ILE A 144 14.56 6.96 15.75
C ILE A 144 14.24 7.27 14.28
N ALA A 145 15.05 6.74 13.34
CA ALA A 145 14.83 6.97 11.91
C ALA A 145 13.48 6.42 11.42
N ALA A 146 13.12 5.19 11.81
CA ALA A 146 11.84 4.59 11.45
C ALA A 146 10.65 5.34 12.06
N PHE A 147 10.78 5.79 13.32
CA PHE A 147 9.77 6.62 13.97
C PHE A 147 9.59 7.96 13.26
N LEU A 148 10.68 8.66 12.92
CA LEU A 148 10.62 9.93 12.18
C LEU A 148 9.98 9.74 10.80
N MET A 149 10.27 8.63 10.11
CA MET A 149 9.63 8.29 8.85
C MET A 149 8.12 8.05 9.02
N ALA A 150 7.72 7.26 10.02
CA ALA A 150 6.31 6.99 10.29
C ALA A 150 5.54 8.25 10.71
N ALA A 151 6.18 9.14 11.48
CA ALA A 151 5.59 10.39 11.94
C ALA A 151 5.60 11.50 10.86
N ASN A 152 6.34 11.33 9.76
CA ASN A 152 6.38 12.28 8.67
C ASN A 152 4.96 12.41 8.06
N PRO A 153 4.38 13.63 8.01
CA PRO A 153 2.99 13.80 7.59
C PRO A 153 2.75 13.41 6.14
N LEU A 154 3.72 13.63 5.24
CA LEU A 154 3.59 13.26 3.83
C LEU A 154 3.70 11.75 3.64
N TYR A 155 4.68 11.12 4.29
CA TYR A 155 4.81 9.67 4.24
C TYR A 155 3.59 8.98 4.82
N ARG A 156 3.13 9.44 5.99
CA ARG A 156 1.91 8.94 6.62
C ARG A 156 0.69 9.13 5.72
N LEU A 157 0.57 10.29 5.07
CA LEU A 157 -0.53 10.57 4.15
C LEU A 157 -0.58 9.51 3.06
N HIS A 158 0.52 9.26 2.35
CA HIS A 158 0.53 8.32 1.23
C HIS A 158 0.48 6.85 1.66
N ALA A 159 1.04 6.51 2.82
CA ALA A 159 1.07 5.14 3.34
C ALA A 159 -0.32 4.52 3.62
N HIS A 160 -1.41 5.28 3.52
CA HIS A 160 -2.78 4.73 3.62
C HIS A 160 -3.66 5.10 2.42
N ARG A 161 -3.06 5.47 1.28
CA ARG A 161 -3.76 5.87 0.06
C ARG A 161 -3.51 4.88 -1.04
N ALA A 162 -4.56 4.49 -1.75
CA ALA A 162 -4.47 3.52 -2.85
C ALA A 162 -3.90 4.17 -4.12
N MET A 163 -2.64 4.63 -4.09
CA MET A 163 -1.95 5.36 -5.17
C MET A 163 -0.45 5.02 -5.24
N SER A 164 0.26 5.55 -6.24
CA SER A 164 1.68 5.24 -6.52
C SER A 164 2.68 5.74 -5.49
N GLU A 165 2.31 6.76 -4.73
CA GLU A 165 3.18 7.53 -3.84
C GLU A 165 3.36 6.85 -2.47
N ALA A 166 2.68 5.71 -2.26
CA ALA A 166 2.69 4.93 -1.03
C ALA A 166 3.98 4.13 -0.80
#